data_AF-A0A7Y2UU88-F1
#
_entry.id   AF-A0A7Y2UU88-F1
#
_cell.length_a   1.000
_cell.length_b   1.000
_cell.length_c   1.000
_cell.angle_alpha   90.00
_cell.angle_beta   90.00
_cell.angle_gamma   90.00
#
_symmetry.space_group_name_H-M   'P 1'
#
loop_
_entity.id
_entity.type
_entity.pdbx_description
1 polymer ?
#
loop_
_entity_poly.entity_id
_entity_poly.type
_entity_poly.pdbx_seq_one_letter_code
_entity_poly.pdbx_strand_id
1 'polypeptide(L)' 'PLARVANPACEVAGISINTQHLGAQEALDYCAKVEAEMGLPTVDPYRHGAVRLAEALAEL' A
#
# COMPACT_ATOMS: atom_id res chain seq x y z
N PRO A 1 17.06 -4.41 -1.06
CA PRO A 1 15.77 -5.11 -0.86
C PRO A 1 15.79 -6.51 -1.48
N LEU A 2 15.33 -7.53 -0.75
CA LEU A 2 15.44 -8.97 -1.12
C LEU A 2 14.93 -9.27 -2.55
N ALA A 3 13.87 -8.60 -3.00
CA ALA A 3 13.27 -8.81 -4.31
C ALA A 3 14.19 -8.44 -5.49
N ARG A 4 15.11 -7.47 -5.31
CA ARG A 4 16.05 -7.05 -6.38
C ARG A 4 17.20 -8.03 -6.63
N VAL A 5 17.37 -9.02 -5.75
CA VAL A 5 18.37 -10.08 -5.94
C VAL A 5 17.98 -10.98 -7.12
N ALA A 6 16.69 -11.30 -7.25
CA ALA A 6 16.18 -12.13 -8.34
C ALA A 6 15.86 -11.31 -9.61
N ASN A 7 15.50 -10.04 -9.47
CA ASN A 7 15.18 -9.15 -10.59
C ASN A 7 15.63 -7.71 -10.29
N PRO A 8 16.69 -7.19 -10.95
CA PRO A 8 17.16 -5.82 -10.76
C PRO A 8 16.10 -4.74 -11.02
N ALA A 9 15.13 -5.02 -11.87
CA ALA A 9 14.02 -4.11 -12.22
C ALA A 9 12.83 -4.19 -11.25
N CYS A 10 12.94 -4.90 -10.11
CA CYS A 10 11.83 -5.02 -9.18
C CYS A 10 11.60 -3.74 -8.37
N GLU A 11 10.34 -3.31 -8.34
CA GLU A 11 9.85 -2.09 -7.68
C GLU A 11 8.71 -2.40 -6.69
N VAL A 12 8.52 -1.53 -5.70
CA VAL A 12 7.41 -1.62 -4.75
C VAL A 12 6.37 -0.60 -5.18
N ALA A 13 5.27 -1.05 -5.77
CA ALA A 13 4.21 -0.19 -6.30
C ALA A 13 3.35 0.48 -5.21
N GLY A 14 3.22 -0.16 -4.05
CA GLY A 14 2.37 0.32 -2.97
C GLY A 14 2.24 -0.69 -1.84
N ILE A 15 1.43 -0.35 -0.83
CA ILE A 15 1.27 -1.12 0.40
C ILE A 15 -0.21 -1.45 0.58
N SER A 16 -0.51 -2.75 0.59
CA SER A 16 -1.83 -3.28 0.94
C SER A 16 -1.85 -3.65 2.42
N ILE A 17 -2.73 -3.04 3.20
CA ILE A 17 -2.85 -3.29 4.65
C ILE A 17 -4.20 -3.92 4.95
N ASN A 18 -4.21 -5.00 5.75
CA ASN A 18 -5.44 -5.54 6.31
C ASN A 18 -5.76 -4.83 7.64
N THR A 19 -6.85 -4.07 7.68
CA THR A 19 -7.33 -3.34 8.87
C THR A 19 -8.60 -3.96 9.48
N GLN A 20 -8.88 -5.24 9.24
CA GLN A 20 -10.12 -5.91 9.67
C GLN A 20 -10.43 -5.77 11.17
N HIS A 21 -9.39 -5.64 12.01
CA HIS A 21 -9.52 -5.53 13.47
C HIS A 21 -9.56 -4.08 13.98
N LEU A 22 -9.49 -3.08 13.10
CA LEU A 22 -9.52 -1.67 13.46
C LEU A 22 -10.92 -1.07 13.27
N GLY A 23 -11.20 -0.03 14.05
CA GLY A 23 -12.32 0.87 13.76
C GLY A 23 -12.17 1.56 12.40
N ALA A 24 -13.26 2.09 11.85
CA ALA A 24 -13.22 2.75 10.53
C ALA A 24 -12.24 3.93 10.47
N GLN A 25 -12.24 4.79 11.50
CA GLN A 25 -11.30 5.92 11.57
C GLN A 25 -9.86 5.45 11.81
N GLU A 26 -9.67 4.50 12.72
CA GLU A 26 -8.33 3.93 13.00
C GLU A 26 -7.70 3.29 11.76
N ALA A 27 -8.51 2.65 10.91
CA ALA A 27 -8.05 2.09 9.63
C ALA A 27 -7.53 3.18 8.68
N LEU A 28 -8.25 4.29 8.56
CA LEU A 28 -7.84 5.44 7.73
C LEU A 28 -6.57 6.09 8.27
N ASP A 29 -6.54 6.35 9.58
CA ASP A 29 -5.41 6.98 10.26
C ASP A 29 -4.15 6.11 10.13
N TYR A 30 -4.30 4.79 10.26
CA TYR A 30 -3.19 3.85 10.11
C TYR A 30 -2.66 3.80 8.67
N CYS A 31 -3.55 3.75 7.67
CA CYS A 31 -3.13 3.81 6.26
C CYS A 31 -2.40 5.11 5.95
N ALA A 32 -2.92 6.26 6.42
CA ALA A 32 -2.31 7.57 6.21
C ALA A 32 -0.94 7.69 6.90
N LYS A 33 -0.81 7.15 8.11
CA LYS A 33 0.47 7.07 8.83
C LYS A 33 1.50 6.28 8.04
N VAL A 34 1.15 5.07 7.59
CA VAL A 34 2.08 4.22 6.84
C VAL A 34 2.43 4.84 5.48
N GLU A 35 1.48 5.46 4.80
CA GLU A 35 1.73 6.22 3.57
C GLU A 35 2.75 7.34 3.78
N ALA A 36 2.62 8.10 4.88
CA ALA A 36 3.55 9.17 5.22
C ALA A 36 4.95 8.65 5.60
N GLU A 37 5.03 7.52 6.31
CA GLU A 37 6.31 6.91 6.71
C GLU A 37 7.07 6.30 5.53
N MET A 38 6.33 5.69 4.58
CA MET A 38 6.92 4.92 3.49
C MET A 38 7.02 5.70 2.17
N GLY A 39 6.25 6.78 2.03
CA GLY A 39 6.18 7.58 0.80
C GLY A 39 5.57 6.83 -0.39
N LEU A 40 4.78 5.77 -0.12
CA LEU A 40 4.18 4.90 -1.12
C LEU A 40 2.66 4.82 -0.92
N PRO A 41 1.86 4.75 -2.01
CA PRO A 41 0.42 4.59 -1.92
C PRO A 41 0.05 3.43 -1.00
N THR A 42 -0.77 3.72 0.02
CA THR A 42 -1.13 2.75 1.06
C THR A 42 -2.64 2.70 1.24
N VAL A 43 -3.22 1.51 1.10
CA VAL A 43 -4.67 1.31 1.16
C VAL A 43 -5.00 -0.03 1.83
N ASP A 44 -6.13 -0.10 2.52
CA ASP A 44 -6.84 -1.36 2.76
C ASP A 44 -7.78 -1.63 1.58
N PRO A 45 -7.46 -2.55 0.66
CA PRO A 45 -8.25 -2.73 -0.55
C PRO A 45 -9.61 -3.36 -0.27
N TYR A 46 -9.76 -4.08 0.85
CA TYR A 46 -11.01 -4.72 1.24
C TYR A 46 -12.03 -3.68 1.73
N ARG A 47 -11.58 -2.68 2.51
CA ARG A 47 -12.45 -1.59 2.99
C ARG A 47 -12.62 -0.45 2.00
N HIS A 48 -11.55 -0.02 1.35
CA HIS A 48 -11.51 1.26 0.61
C HIS A 48 -11.41 1.06 -0.91
N GLY A 49 -11.36 -0.20 -1.37
CA GLY A 49 -11.14 -0.53 -2.78
C GLY A 49 -9.67 -0.45 -3.19
N ALA A 50 -9.32 -1.10 -4.30
CA ALA A 50 -7.93 -1.28 -4.74
C ALA A 50 -7.44 -0.23 -5.74
N VAL A 51 -8.28 0.74 -6.14
CA VAL A 51 -8.02 1.62 -7.31
C VAL A 51 -6.67 2.33 -7.21
N ARG A 52 -6.34 2.96 -6.07
CA ARG A 52 -5.06 3.67 -5.89
C ARG A 52 -3.83 2.76 -6.06
N LEU A 53 -3.93 1.50 -5.62
CA LEU A 53 -2.83 0.53 -5.79
C LEU A 53 -2.72 0.07 -7.25
N ALA A 54 -3.84 -0.09 -7.94
CA ALA A 54 -3.87 -0.45 -9.35
C ALA A 54 -3.33 0.67 -10.25
N GLU A 55 -3.68 1.92 -9.96
CA GLU A 55 -3.14 3.10 -10.66
C GLU A 55 -1.63 3.20 -10.46
N ALA A 56 -1.14 3.10 -9.22
CA ALA A 56 0.29 3.13 -8.93
C ALA A 56 1.06 1.99 -9.63
N LEU A 57 0.46 0.81 -9.75
CA LEU A 57 1.06 -0.31 -10.48
C LEU A 57 1.07 -0.06 -12.01
N ALA A 58 0.05 0.60 -12.55
CA ALA A 58 -0.04 0.89 -13.98
C ALA A 58 0.92 2.00 -14.45
N GLU A 59 1.49 2.78 -13.53
CA GLU A 59 2.44 3.86 -13.79
C GLU A 59 3.92 3.43 -13.75
N LEU A 60 4.21 2.19 -13.39
CA LEU A 60 5.56 1.58 -13.41
C LEU A 60 5.95 1.09 -14.81
#